data_AF-A0A973P4P7-F1
#
_entry.id   AF-A0A973P4P7-F1
#
_cell.length_a   1.000
_cell.length_b   1.000
_cell.length_c   1.000
_cell.angle_alpha   90.00
_cell.angle_beta   90.00
_cell.angle_gamma   90.00
#
_symmetry.space_group_name_H-M   'P 1'
#
loop_
_entity.id
_entity.type
_entity.pdbx_description
1 polymer ?
#
loop_
_entity_poly.entity_id
_entity_poly.type
_entity_poly.pdbx_seq_one_letter_code
_entity_poly.pdbx_strand_id
1 'polypeptide(L)' 'YGIRARDPRAVAPEQVRGLLVVSDTAIAKADERLKALIATSSPIDSVGHSITIFRRP' A
#
# COMPACT_ATOMS: atom_id res chain seq x y z
N TYR A 1 -9.61 5.69 -11.81
CA TYR A 1 -9.09 6.47 -10.67
C TYR A 1 -7.68 6.95 -11.02
N GLY A 2 -7.52 8.21 -11.45
CA GLY A 2 -6.28 8.78 -12.00
C GLY A 2 -5.15 9.02 -10.98
N ILE A 3 -4.84 8.01 -10.16
CA ILE A 3 -3.79 8.08 -9.15
C ILE A 3 -2.44 7.91 -9.85
N ARG A 4 -1.63 8.97 -9.84
CA ARG A 4 -0.22 8.92 -10.26
C ARG A 4 0.65 8.77 -9.02
N ALA A 5 1.28 7.62 -8.89
CA ALA A 5 2.21 7.34 -7.80
C ALA A 5 3.53 6.81 -8.37
N ARG A 6 4.62 7.03 -7.64
CA ARG A 6 5.90 6.37 -7.93
C ARG A 6 5.77 4.89 -7.58
N ASP A 7 6.46 4.02 -8.33
CA ASP A 7 6.46 2.59 -8.02
C ASP A 7 7.19 2.35 -6.67
N PRO A 8 6.50 1.87 -5.62
CA PRO A 8 7.11 1.57 -4.33
C PRO A 8 8.07 0.37 -4.38
N ARG A 9 8.17 -0.33 -5.52
CA ARG A 9 9.14 -1.40 -5.74
C ARG A 9 10.53 -0.89 -6.13
N ALA A 10 10.66 0.37 -6.52
CA ALA A 10 11.93 0.95 -6.96
C ALA A 10 12.93 1.23 -5.83
N VAL A 11 12.50 1.20 -4.56
CA VAL A 11 13.32 1.46 -3.38
C VAL A 11 13.13 0.35 -2.34
N ALA A 12 13.96 0.26 -1.30
CA ALA A 12 13.73 -0.71 -0.24
C ALA A 12 12.43 -0.39 0.53
N PRO A 13 11.70 -1.39 1.09
CA PRO A 13 10.42 -1.17 1.77
C PRO A 13 10.47 -0.10 2.87
N GLU A 14 11.60 0.02 3.56
CA GLU A 14 11.86 0.96 4.66
C GLU A 14 11.98 2.41 4.16
N GLN A 15 12.26 2.58 2.87
CA GLN A 15 12.36 3.87 2.18
C GLN A 15 11.05 4.27 1.49
N VAL A 16 10.06 3.36 1.42
CA VAL A 16 8.73 3.72 0.92
C VAL A 16 8.04 4.57 1.99
N ARG A 17 7.66 5.80 1.63
CA ARG A 17 7.06 6.80 2.53
C ARG A 17 5.76 7.34 1.93
N GLY A 18 4.92 7.93 2.77
CA GLY A 18 3.69 8.60 2.33
C GLY A 18 2.47 7.67 2.31
N LEU A 19 1.75 7.63 1.18
CA LEU A 19 0.51 6.85 1.05
C LEU A 19 0.75 5.59 0.22
N LEU A 20 0.22 4.47 0.72
CA LEU A 20 0.19 3.19 0.04
C LEU A 20 -1.27 2.82 -0.24
N VAL A 21 -1.65 2.79 -1.52
CA VAL A 21 -3.01 2.49 -1.97
C VAL A 21 -3.02 1.08 -2.54
N VAL A 22 -3.81 0.17 -1.95
CA VAL A 22 -3.78 -1.25 -2.27
C VAL A 22 -5.19 -1.78 -2.44
N SER A 23 -5.46 -2.50 -3.53
CA SER A 23 -6.74 -3.22 -3.67
C SER A 23 -6.84 -4.36 -2.67
N ASP A 24 -8.03 -4.63 -2.15
CA ASP A 24 -8.23 -5.67 -1.12
C ASP A 24 -7.91 -7.07 -1.66
N THR A 25 -8.09 -7.30 -2.97
CA THR A 25 -7.62 -8.53 -3.63
C THR A 25 -6.09 -8.68 -3.58
N ALA A 26 -5.34 -7.59 -3.74
CA ALA A 26 -3.88 -7.60 -3.63
C ALA A 26 -3.42 -7.78 -2.18
N ILE A 27 -4.18 -7.27 -1.20
CA ILE A 27 -3.94 -7.57 0.22
C ILE A 27 -4.15 -9.06 0.48
N ALA A 28 -5.26 -9.63 0.02
CA ALA A 28 -5.57 -11.05 0.18
C ALA A 28 -4.54 -11.97 -0.49
N LYS A 29 -3.90 -11.51 -1.58
CA LYS A 29 -2.89 -12.24 -2.34
C LYS A 29 -1.47 -11.70 -2.12
N ALA A 30 -1.23 -10.98 -1.02
CA ALA A 30 0.02 -10.27 -0.81
C ALA A 30 1.22 -11.22 -0.80
N ASP A 31 2.25 -10.87 -1.55
CA ASP A 31 3.57 -11.46 -1.43
C ASP A 31 4.29 -10.92 -0.17
N GLU A 32 5.43 -11.51 0.18
CA GLU A 32 6.19 -11.13 1.38
C GLU A 32 6.58 -9.65 1.39
N ARG A 33 6.85 -9.07 0.21
CA ARG A 33 7.20 -7.65 0.08
C ARG A 33 6.00 -6.76 0.39
N LEU A 34 4.83 -7.05 -0.16
CA LEU A 34 3.61 -6.28 0.08
C LEU A 34 3.15 -6.45 1.54
N LYS A 35 3.28 -7.65 2.12
CA LYS A 35 3.03 -7.88 3.55
C LYS A 35 3.93 -7.00 4.43
N ALA A 36 5.23 -6.93 4.14
CA ALA A 36 6.18 -6.09 4.89
C ALA A 36 5.82 -4.59 4.80
N LEU A 37 5.37 -4.14 3.63
CA LEU A 37 4.84 -2.78 3.48
C LEU A 37 3.58 -2.59 4.33
N ILE A 38 2.56 -3.44 4.19
CA ILE A 38 1.31 -3.28 4.94
C ILE A 38 1.54 -3.34 6.46
N ALA A 39 2.40 -4.24 6.95
CA ALA A 39 2.68 -4.43 8.38
C ALA A 39 3.26 -3.20 9.07
N THR A 40 3.97 -2.35 8.34
CA THR A 40 4.56 -1.10 8.85
C THR A 40 3.69 0.13 8.58
N SER A 41 2.49 -0.07 8.05
CA SER A 41 1.57 1.00 7.67
C SER A 41 0.30 0.97 8.51
N SER A 42 -0.39 2.11 8.60
CA SER A 42 -1.68 2.21 9.28
C SER A 42 -2.79 2.45 8.26
N PRO A 43 -3.89 1.66 8.23
CA PRO A 43 -5.02 1.94 7.36
C PRO A 43 -5.66 3.26 7.80
N ILE A 44 -5.98 4.13 6.84
CA ILE A 44 -6.57 5.46 7.11
C ILE A 44 -7.89 5.68 6.38
N ASP A 45 -8.14 5.00 5.27
CA ASP A 45 -9.35 5.18 4.46
C ASP A 45 -9.56 3.99 3.51
N SER A 46 -10.74 3.90 2.89
CA SER A 46 -11.05 2.93 1.85
C SER A 46 -11.87 3.54 0.72
N VAL A 47 -11.62 3.08 -0.52
CA VAL A 47 -12.36 3.53 -1.70
C VAL A 47 -13.25 2.40 -2.20
N GLY A 48 -14.56 2.63 -2.19
CA GLY A 48 -15.55 1.73 -2.79
C GLY A 48 -15.55 0.30 -2.23
N HIS A 49 -15.04 0.09 -1.00
CA HIS A 49 -14.88 -1.23 -0.36
C HIS A 49 -14.03 -2.24 -1.15
N SER A 50 -13.14 -1.76 -2.01
CA SER A 50 -12.26 -2.63 -2.81
C SER A 50 -10.80 -2.19 -2.80
N ILE A 51 -10.52 -1.06 -2.16
CA ILE A 51 -9.20 -0.46 -2.05
C ILE A 51 -9.05 0.08 -0.63
N THR A 52 -7.97 -0.30 0.03
CA THR A 52 -7.54 0.25 1.31
C THR A 52 -6.37 1.21 1.11
N ILE A 53 -6.45 2.38 1.74
CA ILE A 53 -5.40 3.39 1.78
C ILE A 53 -4.67 3.28 3.12
N PHE A 54 -3.36 3.11 3.08
CA PHE A 54 -2.49 3.09 4.24
C PHE A 54 -1.58 4.31 4.28
N ARG A 55 -1.32 4.85 5.47
CA ARG A 55 -0.26 5.82 5.74
C ARG A 55 0.99 5.08 6.22
N ARG A 56 2.14 5.41 5.65
CA ARG A 56 3.46 4.97 6.09
C ARG A 56 4.14 6.06 6.93
N PRO A 57 4.95 5.67 7.94
CA PRO A 57 5.79 6.62 8.67
C PRO A 57 6.82 7.28 7.76
#